data_AF-R7T6I2-F1
#
_entry.id   AF-R7T6I2-F1
#
_cell.length_a   1.000
_cell.length_b   1.000
_cell.length_c   1.000
_cell.angle_alpha   90.00
_cell.angle_beta   90.00
_cell.angle_gamma   90.00
#
_symmetry.space_group_name_H-M   'P 1'
#
loop_
_entity.id
_entity.type
_entity.pdbx_description
1 polymer ?
#
loop_
_entity_poly.entity_id
_entity_poly.type
_entity_poly.pdbx_seq_one_letter_code
_entity_poly.pdbx_strand_id
1 'polypeptide(L)' 'GTGESGKSTFIKQMRIIHGSGYSDDDKRNFIKLVYQNIFMAMNSMIRAMDTLKIPYRDP' A
#
# COMPACT_ATOMS: atom_id res chain seq x y z
N GLY A 1 19.15 3.79 5.24
CA GLY A 1 18.36 4.99 4.82
C GLY A 1 16.88 4.73 5.07
N THR A 2 16.16 5.73 5.59
CA THR A 2 14.77 5.66 6.13
C THR A 2 13.79 4.86 5.26
N GLY A 3 12.91 4.08 5.90
CA GLY A 3 12.06 3.05 5.29
C GLY A 3 11.01 3.53 4.27
N GLU A 4 10.64 4.80 4.29
CA GLU A 4 9.52 5.35 3.50
C GLU A 4 9.96 6.29 2.37
N SER A 5 11.26 6.40 2.11
CA SER A 5 11.81 7.36 1.13
C SER A 5 11.58 6.96 -0.35
N GLY A 6 10.70 6.00 -0.64
CA GLY A 6 10.42 5.55 -2.01
C GLY A 6 11.50 4.70 -2.70
N LYS A 7 12.53 4.23 -1.98
CA LYS A 7 13.60 3.37 -2.56
C LYS A 7 13.05 2.13 -3.26
N SER A 8 12.10 1.43 -2.63
CA SER A 8 11.47 0.27 -3.25
C SER A 8 10.68 0.66 -4.51
N THR A 9 10.04 1.84 -4.52
CA THR A 9 9.36 2.36 -5.72
C THR A 9 10.36 2.62 -6.84
N PHE A 10 11.50 3.23 -6.56
CA PHE A 10 12.56 3.45 -7.54
C PHE A 10 13.06 2.13 -8.16
N ILE A 11 13.34 1.11 -7.32
CA ILE A 11 13.76 -0.21 -7.80
C ILE A 11 12.67 -0.89 -8.65
N LYS A 12 11.40 -0.77 -8.25
CA LYS A 12 10.27 -1.28 -9.06
C LYS A 12 10.24 -0.63 -10.45
N GLN A 13 10.47 0.68 -10.54
CA GLN A 13 10.53 1.38 -11.83
C GLN A 13 11.72 0.95 -12.68
N MET A 14 12.90 0.73 -12.09
CA MET A 14 14.06 0.20 -12.81
C MET A 14 13.77 -1.17 -13.43
N ARG A 15 13.04 -2.04 -12.72
CA ARG A 15 12.63 -3.35 -13.25
C ARG A 15 11.62 -3.23 -14.40
N ILE A 16 10.73 -2.24 -14.36
CA ILE A 16 9.74 -1.97 -15.42
C ILE A 16 10.41 -1.44 -16.68
N ILE A 17 11.32 -0.46 -16.54
CA ILE A 17 11.90 0.26 -17.67
C ILE A 17 13.11 -0.48 -18.27
N HIS A 18 13.95 -1.08 -17.44
CA HIS A 18 15.24 -1.66 -17.84
C HIS A 18 15.34 -3.17 -17.58
N GLY A 19 14.32 -3.77 -16.98
CA GLY A 19 14.25 -5.21 -16.70
C GLY A 19 13.18 -5.91 -17.51
N SER A 20 12.90 -7.15 -17.14
CA SER A 20 11.86 -7.99 -17.74
C SER A 20 10.44 -7.73 -17.20
N GLY A 21 10.23 -6.62 -16.47
CA GLY A 21 8.95 -6.31 -15.85
C GLY A 21 8.57 -7.29 -14.73
N TYR A 22 7.28 -7.60 -14.62
CA TYR A 22 6.72 -8.50 -13.60
C TYR A 22 5.96 -9.65 -14.26
N SER A 23 6.24 -10.87 -13.81
CA SER A 23 5.50 -12.06 -14.23
C SER A 23 4.06 -12.04 -13.71
N ASP A 24 3.21 -12.92 -14.22
CA ASP A 24 1.84 -13.04 -13.69
C ASP A 24 1.82 -13.59 -12.27
N ASP A 25 2.81 -14.40 -11.87
CA ASP A 25 2.99 -14.81 -10.47
C ASP A 25 3.37 -13.64 -9.57
N ASP A 26 4.26 -12.75 -10.01
CA ASP A 26 4.61 -11.53 -9.27
C ASP A 26 3.34 -10.67 -9.07
N LYS A 27 2.54 -10.47 -10.12
CA LYS A 27 1.28 -9.71 -10.05
C LYS A 27 0.29 -10.36 -9.09
N ARG A 28 0.09 -11.68 -9.15
CA ARG A 28 -0.76 -12.43 -8.20
C ARG A 28 -0.35 -12.21 -6.75
N ASN A 29 0.94 -12.17 -6.48
CA ASN A 29 1.46 -11.88 -5.15
C ASN A 29 1.22 -10.41 -4.73
N PHE A 30 1.38 -9.45 -5.65
CA PHE A 30 1.09 -8.05 -5.36
C PHE A 30 -0.38 -7.77 -5.09
N ILE A 31 -1.31 -8.49 -5.72
CA ILE A 31 -2.76 -8.34 -5.46
C ILE A 31 -3.05 -8.51 -3.96
N LYS A 32 -2.48 -9.55 -3.32
CA LYS A 32 -2.65 -9.78 -1.87
C LYS A 32 -2.13 -8.61 -1.04
N LEU A 33 -0.97 -8.06 -1.39
CA LEU A 33 -0.40 -6.89 -0.71
C LEU A 33 -1.25 -5.63 -0.90
N VAL A 34 -1.85 -5.43 -2.08
CA VAL A 34 -2.75 -4.30 -2.33
C VAL A 34 -3.97 -4.39 -1.42
N TYR A 35 -4.62 -5.56 -1.33
CA TYR A 35 -5.74 -5.76 -0.41
C TYR A 35 -5.35 -5.52 1.05
N GLN A 36 -4.21 -6.05 1.48
CA GLN A 36 -3.70 -5.84 2.83
C GLN A 36 -3.47 -4.35 3.13
N ASN A 37 -2.87 -3.61 2.21
CA ASN A 37 -2.63 -2.17 2.37
C ASN A 37 -3.94 -1.38 2.49
N ILE A 38 -4.95 -1.69 1.67
CA ILE A 38 -6.27 -1.05 1.75
C ILE A 38 -6.91 -1.32 3.11
N PHE A 39 -6.92 -2.59 3.55
CA PHE A 39 -7.49 -2.98 4.84
C PHE A 39 -6.78 -2.29 6.01
N MET A 40 -5.45 -2.29 6.01
CA MET A 40 -4.65 -1.63 7.04
C MET A 40 -4.90 -0.12 7.06
N ALA A 41 -4.95 0.53 5.89
CA ALA A 41 -5.24 1.97 5.80
C ALA A 41 -6.63 2.29 6.35
N MET A 42 -7.66 1.51 5.98
CA MET A 42 -9.01 1.68 6.51
C MET A 42 -9.06 1.53 8.04
N ASN A 43 -8.47 0.46 8.58
CA ASN A 43 -8.42 0.25 10.03
C ASN A 43 -7.66 1.38 10.76
N SER A 44 -6.58 1.88 10.18
CA SER A 44 -5.85 3.04 10.71
C SER A 44 -6.70 4.31 10.71
N MET A 45 -7.46 4.56 9.63
CA MET A 45 -8.37 5.71 9.55
C MET A 45 -9.51 5.61 10.58
N ILE A 46 -10.13 4.44 10.72
CA ILE A 46 -11.19 4.21 11.73
C ILE A 46 -10.67 4.49 13.15
N ARG A 47 -9.51 3.94 13.51
CA ARG A 47 -8.88 4.19 14.81
C ARG A 47 -8.53 5.65 15.03
N ALA A 48 -8.09 6.33 13.98
CA ALA A 48 -7.81 7.77 14.03
C ALA A 48 -9.10 8.58 14.26
N MET A 49 -10.22 8.21 13.63
CA MET A 49 -11.52 8.84 13.89
C MET A 49 -11.94 8.69 15.37
N ASP A 50 -11.79 7.49 15.95
CA ASP A 50 -12.09 7.25 17.37
C ASP A 50 -11.20 8.08 18.33
N THR A 51 -9.92 8.21 17.96
CA THR A 51 -8.91 8.97 18.73
C THR A 51 -9.18 10.46 18.66
N LEU A 52 -9.51 10.97 17.46
CA LEU A 52 -9.75 12.37 17.17
C LEU A 52 -11.20 12.80 17.43
N LYS A 53 -12.07 11.88 17.87
CA LYS A 53 -13.51 12.12 18.13
C LYS A 53 -14.25 12.66 16.91
N ILE A 54 -13.92 12.14 15.73
CA ILE A 54 -14.61 12.47 14.48
C ILE A 54 -15.77 11.47 14.30
N PRO A 55 -17.04 11.91 14.36
CA PRO A 55 -18.18 11.02 14.18
C PRO A 55 -18.32 10.57 12.73
N TYR A 56 -18.92 9.40 12.53
CA TYR A 56 -19.41 9.00 11.21
C TYR A 56 -20.55 9.92 10.77
N ARG A 57 -20.67 10.13 9.46
CA ARG A 57 -21.77 10.89 8.87
C ARG A 57 -23.11 10.16 9.06
N ASP A 58 -23.11 8.86 8.77
CA ASP A 58 -24.25 7.97 8.87
C ASP A 58 -23.85 6.82 9.82
N PRO A 59 -24.40 6.78 11.05
CA PRO A 59 -24.04 5.78 12.07
C PRO A 59 -24.42 4.35 11.73
#